data_AF-A0A6S6TEK0-F1
#
_entry.id   AF-A0A6S6TEK0-F1
#
_cell.length_a   1.000
_cell.length_b   1.000
_cell.length_c   1.000
_cell.angle_alpha   90.00
_cell.angle_beta   90.00
_cell.angle_gamma   90.00
#
_symmetry.space_group_name_H-M   'P 1'
#
loop_
_entity.id
_entity.type
_entity.pdbx_description
1 polymer ?
#
loop_
_entity_poly.entity_id
_entity_poly.type
_entity_poly.pdbx_seq_one_letter_code
_entity_poly.pdbx_strand_id
1 'polypeptide(L)' 'CFSCHDNGIANAPKLGDKAAWEPRLAAGIEAVYANSINGKGAMPAKGANSALTDDEIKATVDWMIAQ' A
#
# COMPACT_ATOMS: atom_id res chain seq x y z
N CYS A 1 1.92 -3.44 4.82
CA CYS A 1 2.13 -4.80 4.27
C CYS A 1 1.27 -5.78 5.05
N PHE A 2 1.74 -6.88 5.65
CA PHE A 2 0.81 -7.87 6.23
C PHE A 2 0.05 -7.40 7.50
N SER A 3 0.76 -6.83 8.49
CA SER A 3 0.17 -6.49 9.80
C SER A 3 -1.13 -5.67 9.75
N CYS A 4 -1.23 -4.72 8.81
CA CYS A 4 -2.44 -3.92 8.63
C CYS A 4 -3.31 -4.40 7.45
N HIS A 5 -2.72 -4.90 6.36
CA HIS A 5 -3.48 -5.22 5.14
C HIS A 5 -3.99 -6.67 5.09
N ASP A 6 -3.66 -7.52 6.05
CA ASP A 6 -4.32 -8.83 6.15
C ASP A 6 -5.76 -8.66 6.66
N ASN A 7 -5.93 -7.86 7.72
CA ASN A 7 -7.21 -7.67 8.41
C ASN A 7 -7.88 -6.31 8.14
N GLY A 8 -7.27 -5.44 7.33
CA GLY A 8 -7.82 -4.13 6.97
C GLY A 8 -7.82 -3.14 8.13
N ILE A 9 -6.78 -3.19 8.98
CA ILE A 9 -6.64 -2.31 10.15
C ILE A 9 -6.66 -0.86 9.69
N ALA A 10 -7.41 -0.02 10.42
CA ALA A 10 -7.55 1.40 10.13
C ALA A 10 -7.95 1.70 8.66
N ASN A 11 -8.80 0.84 8.08
CA ASN A 11 -9.27 0.95 6.69
C ASN A 11 -8.15 0.75 5.63
N ALA A 12 -7.09 0.02 5.99
CA ALA A 12 -6.10 -0.46 5.03
C ALA A 12 -6.77 -1.37 3.98
N PRO A 13 -6.45 -1.24 2.68
CA PRO A 13 -7.00 -2.13 1.66
C PRO A 13 -6.49 -3.55 1.89
N LYS A 14 -7.42 -4.51 2.03
CA LYS A 14 -7.07 -5.90 2.32
C LYS A 14 -6.37 -6.56 1.14
N LEU A 15 -5.44 -7.46 1.41
CA LEU A 15 -4.82 -8.28 0.37
C LEU A 15 -5.89 -9.14 -0.33
N GLY A 16 -5.90 -9.16 -1.66
CA GLY A 16 -6.90 -9.89 -2.46
C GLY A 16 -8.28 -9.22 -2.57
N ASP A 17 -8.54 -8.13 -1.84
CA ASP A 17 -9.81 -7.39 -1.94
C ASP A 17 -9.81 -6.43 -3.13
N LYS A 18 -10.08 -6.98 -4.31
CA LYS A 18 -10.07 -6.21 -5.59
C LYS A 18 -10.98 -4.99 -5.55
N ALA A 19 -12.15 -5.10 -4.89
CA ALA A 19 -13.09 -3.99 -4.75
C ALA A 19 -12.54 -2.87 -3.87
N ALA A 20 -11.77 -3.19 -2.83
CA ALA A 20 -11.05 -2.20 -2.06
C ALA A 20 -9.94 -1.54 -2.89
N TRP A 21 -9.18 -2.28 -3.70
CA TRP A 21 -8.05 -1.75 -4.47
C TRP A 21 -8.45 -0.87 -5.66
N GLU A 22 -9.55 -1.18 -6.35
CA GLU A 22 -10.02 -0.46 -7.55
C GLU A 22 -10.06 1.09 -7.39
N PRO A 23 -10.74 1.68 -6.37
CA PRO A 23 -10.76 3.13 -6.21
C PRO A 23 -9.41 3.73 -5.77
N ARG A 24 -8.49 2.94 -5.21
CA ARG A 24 -7.13 3.44 -4.89
C ARG A 24 -6.27 3.50 -6.15
N LEU A 25 -6.46 2.56 -7.06
CA LEU A 25 -5.77 2.50 -8.35
C LEU A 25 -6.33 3.47 -9.38
N ALA A 26 -7.55 3.98 -9.19
CA ALA A 26 -8.15 4.98 -10.08
C ALA A 26 -7.31 6.26 -10.24
N ALA A 27 -6.48 6.60 -9.24
CA ALA A 27 -5.55 7.73 -9.30
C ALA A 27 -4.24 7.42 -10.06
N GLY A 28 -4.06 6.19 -10.55
CA GLY A 28 -2.84 5.70 -11.16
C GLY A 28 -1.83 5.13 -10.16
N ILE A 29 -0.98 4.22 -10.64
CA ILE A 29 -0.04 3.48 -9.79
C ILE A 29 1.00 4.38 -9.12
N GLU A 30 1.46 5.44 -9.80
CA GLU A 30 2.41 6.41 -9.25
C GLU A 30 1.89 7.10 -7.99
N ALA A 31 0.58 7.41 -7.95
CA ALA A 31 -0.04 7.98 -6.76
C ALA A 31 -0.07 6.99 -5.60
N VAL A 32 -0.27 5.70 -5.88
CA VAL A 32 -0.24 4.63 -4.85
C VAL A 32 1.18 4.45 -4.30
N TYR A 33 2.19 4.48 -5.17
CA TYR A 33 3.59 4.47 -4.75
C TYR A 33 3.92 5.67 -3.87
N ALA A 34 3.58 6.88 -4.30
CA ALA A 34 3.83 8.09 -3.55
C ALA A 34 3.17 8.05 -2.15
N ASN A 35 1.93 7.57 -2.05
CA ASN A 35 1.25 7.40 -0.76
C ASN A 35 1.94 6.34 0.12
N SER A 36 2.46 5.26 -0.47
CA SER A 36 3.12 4.18 0.27
C SER A 36 4.51 4.58 0.77
N ILE A 37 5.24 5.37 -0.03
CA ILE A 37 6.57 5.90 0.31
C ILE A 37 6.44 7.00 1.37
N ASN A 38 5.56 7.97 1.16
CA ASN A 38 5.45 9.16 2.01
C ASN A 38 4.48 8.99 3.20
N GLY A 39 3.66 7.94 3.17
CA GLY A 39 2.58 7.74 4.13
C GLY A 39 1.31 8.50 3.74
N LYS A 40 0.16 8.03 4.25
CA LYS A 40 -1.15 8.64 4.05
C LYS A 40 -2.12 8.27 5.17
N GLY A 41 -2.61 9.26 5.90
CA GLY A 41 -3.54 9.04 7.01
C GLY A 41 -2.92 8.10 8.05
N ALA A 42 -3.57 6.96 8.32
CA ALA A 42 -3.09 5.95 9.26
C ALA A 42 -1.97 5.05 8.70
N MET A 43 -1.68 5.11 7.40
CA MET A 43 -0.59 4.36 6.79
C MET A 43 0.73 5.14 6.96
N PRO A 44 1.69 4.68 7.79
CA PRO A 44 2.97 5.36 7.98
C PRO A 44 3.84 5.28 6.72
N ALA A 45 4.72 6.27 6.55
CA ALA A 45 5.74 6.28 5.50
C ALA A 45 6.52 4.96 5.49
N LYS A 46 6.67 4.37 4.30
CA LYS A 46 7.39 3.10 4.08
C LYS A 46 6.95 1.96 5.00
N GLY A 47 5.66 1.93 5.39
CA GLY A 47 5.15 0.91 6.30
C GLY A 47 5.82 0.92 7.68
N ALA A 48 6.26 2.09 8.15
CA ALA A 48 7.03 2.30 9.38
C ALA A 48 8.45 1.70 9.39
N ASN A 49 9.00 1.36 8.22
CA ASN A 49 10.37 0.92 8.08
C ASN A 49 11.16 1.86 7.15
N SER A 50 11.87 2.82 7.73
CA SER A 50 12.65 3.81 6.99
C SER A 50 13.89 3.24 6.28
N ALA A 51 14.29 2.01 6.60
CA ALA A 51 15.40 1.34 5.93
C ALA A 51 15.04 0.82 4.53
N LEU A 52 13.75 0.71 4.21
CA LEU A 52 13.29 0.29 2.88
C LEU A 52 13.60 1.37 1.85
N THR A 53 14.11 0.94 0.71
CA THR A 53 14.24 1.77 -0.48
C THR A 53 12.88 2.01 -1.12
N ASP A 54 12.77 3.06 -1.93
CA ASP A 54 11.53 3.36 -2.64
C ASP A 54 11.17 2.25 -3.63
N ASP A 55 12.17 1.59 -4.23
CA ASP A 55 11.95 0.50 -5.17
C ASP A 55 11.46 -0.78 -4.47
N GLU A 56 11.92 -1.08 -3.25
CA GLU A 56 11.35 -2.17 -2.43
C GLU A 56 9.89 -1.90 -2.07
N ILE A 57 9.53 -0.64 -1.80
CA ILE A 57 8.13 -0.24 -1.56
C ILE A 57 7.30 -0.42 -2.82
N LYS A 58 7.77 0.03 -3.99
CA LYS A 58 7.05 -0.14 -5.26
C LYS A 58 6.82 -1.63 -5.57
N ALA A 59 7.86 -2.46 -5.48
CA ALA A 59 7.77 -3.90 -5.70
C ALA A 59 6.78 -4.57 -4.72
N THR A 60 6.74 -4.11 -3.46
CA THR A 60 5.76 -4.60 -2.48
C THR A 60 4.34 -4.19 -2.87
N VAL A 61 4.13 -2.95 -3.30
CA VAL A 61 2.82 -2.47 -3.77
C VAL A 61 2.34 -3.28 -4.97
N ASP A 62 3.21 -3.52 -5.96
CA ASP A 62 2.90 -4.36 -7.12
C ASP A 62 2.46 -5.75 -6.71
N TRP A 63 3.23 -6.39 -5.82
CA TRP A 63 2.90 -7.71 -5.31
C TRP A 63 1.54 -7.74 -4.59
N MET A 64 1.22 -6.71 -3.80
CA MET A 64 -0.04 -6.62 -3.07
C MET A 64 -1.25 -6.43 -3.99
N ILE A 65 -1.09 -5.66 -5.08
CA ILE A 65 -2.13 -5.45 -6.09
C ILE A 65 -2.37 -6.71 -6.93
N ALA A 66 -1.32 -7.52 -7.14
CA ALA A 66 -1.37 -8.72 -7.97
C ALA A 66 -2.06 -9.94 -7.31
N GLN A 67 -2.42 -9.86 -6.02
CA GLN A 67 -3.17 -10.92 -5.32
C GLN A 67 -4.66 -10.90 -5.69
#